data_AF-A0A924RVQ6-F1
#
_entry.id   AF-A0A924RVQ6-F1
#
_cell.length_a   1.000
_cell.length_b   1.000
_cell.length_c   1.000
_cell.angle_alpha   90.00
_cell.angle_beta   90.00
_cell.angle_gamma   90.00
#
_symmetry.space_group_name_H-M   'P 1'
#
loop_
_entity.id
_entity.type
_entity.pdbx_description
1 polymer ?
#
loop_
_entity_poly.entity_id
_entity_poly.type
_entity_poly.pdbx_seq_one_letter_code
_entity_poly.pdbx_strand_id
1 'polypeptide(L)' 'LAFWDGEDKNAMRIDLWTKDMMVDEMADFYFQTLMAMADTFERATHQQALVTEMKTFAKDFNKKFKEIQLKENKG' A
#
# COMPACT_ATOMS: atom_id res chain seq x y z
N LEU A 1 -8.18 3.22 -13.98
CA LEU A 1 -8.97 2.08 -13.47
C LEU A 1 -9.41 2.39 -12.05
N ALA A 2 -10.69 2.73 -11.87
CA ALA A 2 -11.37 2.65 -10.57
C ALA A 2 -12.69 1.96 -10.90
N PHE A 3 -12.79 0.68 -10.57
CA PHE A 3 -13.96 -0.14 -10.87
C PHE A 3 -14.43 -0.76 -9.56
N TRP A 4 -15.41 -0.12 -8.95
CA TRP A 4 -16.27 -0.74 -7.95
C TRP A 4 -17.48 -1.28 -8.71
N ASP A 5 -17.64 -2.59 -8.73
CA ASP A 5 -18.90 -3.21 -9.13
C ASP A 5 -19.77 -3.34 -7.88
N GLY A 6 -20.94 -2.70 -7.89
CA GLY A 6 -21.86 -2.71 -6.75
C GLY A 6 -22.62 -4.02 -6.62
N GLU A 7 -22.62 -4.87 -7.65
CA GLU A 7 -23.34 -6.14 -7.64
C GLU A 7 -22.56 -7.27 -6.95
N ASP A 8 -21.24 -7.33 -7.17
CA ASP A 8 -20.36 -8.30 -6.53
C ASP A 8 -19.54 -7.62 -5.42
N LYS A 9 -19.90 -7.86 -4.15
CA LYS A 9 -19.14 -7.45 -2.94
C LYS A 9 -17.77 -8.16 -2.81
N ASN A 10 -17.18 -8.57 -3.92
CA ASN A 10 -15.90 -9.24 -3.96
C ASN A 10 -14.79 -8.18 -3.97
N ALA A 11 -13.93 -8.20 -2.96
CA ALA A 11 -12.68 -7.45 -3.02
C ALA A 11 -11.86 -8.00 -4.19
N MET A 12 -11.76 -7.25 -5.28
CA MET A 12 -10.95 -7.66 -6.43
C MET A 12 -9.50 -7.86 -5.98
N ARG A 13 -8.95 -9.06 -6.27
CA ARG A 13 -7.53 -9.33 -6.08
C ARG A 13 -6.77 -8.59 -7.17
N ILE A 14 -6.00 -7.57 -6.78
CA ILE A 14 -5.05 -6.92 -7.68
C ILE A 14 -3.69 -7.58 -7.44
N ASP A 15 -3.15 -8.22 -8.46
CA ASP A 15 -1.76 -8.66 -8.43
C ASP A 15 -0.86 -7.43 -8.61
N LEU A 16 -0.42 -6.90 -7.47
CA LEU A 16 0.35 -5.65 -7.36
C LEU A 16 1.85 -5.84 -7.66
N TRP A 17 2.25 -7.00 -8.21
CA TRP A 17 3.65 -7.29 -8.52
C TRP A 17 3.76 -8.06 -9.82
N THR A 18 4.83 -7.78 -10.58
CA THR A 18 5.23 -8.58 -11.73
C THR A 18 6.56 -9.25 -11.42
N LYS A 19 6.86 -10.34 -12.14
CA LYS A 19 8.10 -11.12 -11.94
C LYS A 19 9.39 -10.31 -12.19
N ASP A 20 9.25 -9.17 -12.87
CA ASP A 20 10.37 -8.34 -13.33
C ASP A 20 10.66 -7.17 -12.38
N MET A 21 9.82 -6.92 -11.36
CA MET A 21 10.07 -5.86 -10.40
C MET A 21 11.19 -6.24 -9.44
N MET A 22 12.08 -5.31 -9.16
CA MET A 22 13.00 -5.46 -8.04
C MET A 22 12.26 -5.35 -6.70
N VAL A 23 12.81 -5.99 -5.67
CA VAL A 23 12.19 -6.09 -4.34
C VAL A 23 11.98 -4.71 -3.69
N ASP A 24 12.89 -3.77 -3.93
CA ASP A 24 12.78 -2.37 -3.52
C ASP A 24 11.66 -1.63 -4.27
N GLU A 25 11.56 -1.81 -5.60
CA GLU A 25 10.48 -1.25 -6.41
C GLU A 25 9.10 -1.75 -5.96
N MET A 26 8.99 -3.02 -5.56
CA MET A 26 7.75 -3.57 -4.99
C MET A 26 7.36 -2.87 -3.70
N ALA A 27 8.30 -2.63 -2.79
CA ALA A 27 7.98 -1.97 -1.52
C ALA A 27 7.53 -0.52 -1.71
N ASP A 28 8.17 0.21 -2.62
CA ASP A 28 7.75 1.57 -2.96
C ASP A 28 6.36 1.58 -3.61
N PHE A 29 6.06 0.61 -4.48
CA PHE A 29 4.74 0.48 -5.08
C PHE A 29 3.64 0.20 -4.03
N TYR A 30 3.87 -0.71 -3.09
CA TYR A 30 2.93 -0.98 -2.00
C TYR A 30 2.76 0.24 -1.09
N PHE A 31 3.84 0.94 -0.76
CA PHE A 31 3.78 2.17 0.04
C PHE A 31 2.91 3.24 -0.65
N GLN A 32 3.15 3.49 -1.95
CA GLN A 32 2.37 4.45 -2.72
C GLN A 32 0.90 4.05 -2.82
N THR A 33 0.62 2.76 -3.02
CA THR A 33 -0.75 2.23 -3.08
C THR A 33 -1.48 2.44 -1.76
N LEU A 34 -0.86 2.14 -0.61
CA LEU A 34 -1.44 2.36 0.71
C LEU A 34 -1.73 3.85 0.97
N MET A 35 -0.81 4.74 0.59
CA MET A 35 -1.00 6.19 0.70
C MET A 35 -2.16 6.69 -0.17
N ALA A 36 -2.23 6.24 -1.43
CA ALA A 36 -3.29 6.62 -2.35
C ALA A 36 -4.67 6.10 -1.90
N MET A 37 -4.73 4.91 -1.29
CA MET A 37 -5.94 4.39 -0.66
C MET A 37 -6.37 5.26 0.52
N ALA A 38 -5.43 5.69 1.37
CA ALA A 38 -5.72 6.59 2.49
C ALA A 38 -6.28 7.93 2.00
N ASP A 39 -5.68 8.53 0.96
CA ASP A 39 -6.17 9.78 0.38
C ASP A 39 -7.55 9.63 -0.26
N THR A 40 -7.83 8.48 -0.88
CA THR A 40 -9.15 8.19 -1.47
C THR A 40 -10.20 7.99 -0.39
N PHE A 41 -9.86 7.29 0.68
CA PHE A 41 -10.74 7.10 1.84
C PHE A 41 -11.02 8.43 2.55
N GLU A 42 -10.02 9.31 2.65
CA GLU A 42 -10.16 10.66 3.18
C GLU A 42 -11.21 11.47 2.39
N ARG A 43 -11.07 11.53 1.06
CA ARG A 43 -12.02 12.25 0.19
C ARG A 43 -13.43 11.68 0.27
N ALA A 44 -13.58 10.37 0.44
CA ALA A 44 -14.88 9.71 0.48
C ALA A 44 -15.60 9.86 1.83
N THR A 45 -14.86 9.88 2.95
CA THR A 45 -15.45 9.72 4.29
C THR A 45 -15.17 10.85 5.25
N HIS A 46 -14.12 11.65 5.00
CA HIS A 46 -13.62 12.70 5.88
C HIS A 46 -13.19 12.20 7.29
N GLN A 47 -12.98 10.89 7.46
CA GLN A 47 -12.59 10.28 8.74
C GLN A 47 -11.09 10.44 9.03
N GLN A 48 -10.70 11.62 9.51
CA GLN A 48 -9.30 12.01 9.69
C GLN A 48 -8.47 11.06 10.59
N ALA A 49 -9.06 10.53 11.67
CA ALA A 49 -8.38 9.59 12.56
C ALA A 49 -7.96 8.31 11.82
N LEU A 50 -8.90 7.70 11.08
CA LEU A 50 -8.66 6.49 10.31
C LEU A 50 -7.66 6.72 9.17
N VAL A 51 -7.75 7.86 8.48
CA VAL A 51 -6.78 8.26 7.45
C VAL A 51 -5.37 8.38 8.02
N THR A 52 -5.24 8.95 9.22
CA THR A 52 -3.96 9.08 9.93
C THR A 52 -3.37 7.73 10.28
N GLU A 53 -4.20 6.79 10.74
CA GLU A 53 -3.79 5.41 11.02
C GLU A 53 -3.30 4.70 9.75
N MET A 54 -4.03 4.82 8.64
CA MET A 54 -3.62 4.24 7.34
C MET A 54 -2.26 4.79 6.87
N LYS A 55 -2.07 6.12 6.93
CA LYS A 55 -0.81 6.78 6.52
C LYS A 55 0.34 6.39 7.45
N THR A 56 0.07 6.21 8.74
CA THR A 56 1.07 5.76 9.73
C THR A 56 1.50 4.33 9.44
N PHE A 57 0.54 3.43 9.21
CA PHE A 57 0.82 2.05 8.86
C PHE A 57 1.67 1.95 7.58
N ALA A 58 1.35 2.72 6.53
CA ALA A 58 2.13 2.73 5.30
C ALA A 58 3.61 3.12 5.54
N LYS A 59 3.84 4.16 6.35
CA LYS A 59 5.20 4.60 6.72
C LYS A 59 5.95 3.53 7.51
N ASP A 60 5.30 2.91 8.48
CA ASP A 60 5.89 1.85 9.30
C ASP A 60 6.21 0.61 8.47
N PHE A 61 5.33 0.24 7.53
CA PHE A 61 5.56 -0.82 6.57
C PHE A 61 6.84 -0.57 5.76
N ASN A 62 6.97 0.60 5.13
CA ASN A 62 8.14 0.93 4.32
C ASN A 62 9.43 0.95 5.17
N LYS A 63 9.37 1.49 6.39
CA LYS A 63 10.51 1.49 7.31
C LYS A 63 10.97 0.08 7.65
N LYS A 64 10.04 -0.80 8.09
CA LYS A 64 10.35 -2.19 8.44
C LYS A 64 10.91 -2.95 7.25
N PHE A 65 10.37 -2.72 6.06
CA PHE A 65 10.85 -3.35 4.84
C PHE A 65 12.31 -2.94 4.53
N LYS A 66 12.63 -1.65 4.60
CA LYS A 66 14.00 -1.15 4.42
C LYS A 66 14.97 -1.75 5.44
N GLU A 67 14.55 -1.93 6.69
CA GLU A 67 15.36 -2.58 7.72
C GLU A 67 15.64 -4.05 7.41
N ILE A 68 14.68 -4.79 6.83
CA ILE A 68 14.88 -6.17 6.38
C ILE A 68 15.89 -6.22 5.25
N GLN A 69 15.69 -5.41 4.20
CA GLN A 69 16.59 -5.37 3.04
C GLN A 69 18.03 -5.00 3.43
N LEU A 70 18.20 -4.06 4.36
CA LEU A 70 19.53 -3.70 4.87
C LEU A 70 20.21 -4.83 5.65
N LYS A 71 19.46 -5.75 6.27
CA LYS A 71 20.03 -6.91 6.96
C LYS A 71 20.41 -8.00 5.96
N GLU A 72 19.56 -8.24 4.96
CA GLU A 72 19.80 -9.24 3.91
C GLU A 72 20.99 -8.86 3.02
N ASN A 73 21.16 -7.58 2.68
CA ASN A 73 22.26 -7.09 1.86
C ASN A 73 23.62 -6.97 2.60
N LYS A 74 23.64 -7.23 3.90
CA LYS A 74 24.87 -7.25 4.73
C LYS A 74 25.34 -8.68 5.07
N GLY A 75 24.59 -9.70 4.66
CA GLY A 75 24.88 -11.12 4.86
C GLY A 75 25.71 -11.72 3.73
#